data_AF-A0A024LT46-F1
#
_entry.id   AF-A0A024LT46-F1
#
_cell.length_a   1.000
_cell.length_b   1.000
_cell.length_c   1.000
_cell.angle_alpha   90.00
_cell.angle_beta   90.00
_cell.angle_gamma   90.00
#
_symmetry.space_group_name_H-M   'P 1'
#
loop_
_entity.id
_entity.type
_entity.pdbx_description
1 polymer ?
#
loop_
_entity_poly.entity_id
_entity_poly.type
_entity_poly.pdbx_seq_one_letter_code
_entity_poly.pdbx_strand_id
1 'polypeptide(L)' 'MIWWGKKYLLMVAAAFAAFFVTLAKIFRFGKKVEQRKRTEKTLKIAITRFEVEDEVNKKSDVDIRSDLSEWVRKK' A
#
# COMPACT_ATOMS: atom_id res chain seq x y z
N MET A 1 -9.73 3.42 -54.30
CA MET A 1 -8.52 3.49 -53.46
C MET A 1 -8.76 4.12 -52.08
N ILE A 2 -9.39 5.29 -51.97
CA ILE A 2 -9.66 5.97 -50.67
C ILE A 2 -10.46 5.12 -49.67
N TRP A 3 -11.43 4.32 -50.14
CA TRP A 3 -12.27 3.52 -49.26
C TRP A 3 -11.52 2.36 -48.58
N TRP A 4 -10.55 1.76 -49.28
CA TRP A 4 -9.67 0.72 -48.72
C TRP A 4 -8.73 1.31 -47.67
N GLY A 5 -8.14 2.48 -47.92
CA GLY A 5 -7.28 3.17 -46.94
C GLY A 5 -8.02 3.52 -45.64
N LYS A 6 -9.28 3.97 -45.74
CA LYS A 6 -10.13 4.23 -44.56
C LYS A 6 -10.41 2.97 -43.74
N LYS A 7 -10.61 1.82 -44.39
CA LYS A 7 -10.84 0.53 -43.72
C LYS A 7 -9.62 0.06 -42.93
N TYR A 8 -8.41 0.20 -43.49
CA TYR A 8 -7.17 -0.11 -42.77
C TYR A 8 -6.92 0.83 -41.60
N LEU A 9 -7.15 2.14 -41.77
CA LEU A 9 -7.07 3.11 -40.69
C LEU A 9 -8.00 2.77 -39.53
N LEU A 10 -9.25 2.36 -39.83
CA LEU A 10 -10.21 1.91 -38.82
C LEU A 10 -9.75 0.63 -38.10
N MET A 11 -9.20 -0.34 -38.82
CA MET A 11 -8.65 -1.57 -38.21
C MET A 11 -7.47 -1.27 -37.29
N VAL A 12 -6.53 -0.42 -37.72
CA VAL A 12 -5.37 -0.03 -36.92
C VAL A 12 -5.80 0.76 -35.68
N ALA A 13 -6.74 1.70 -35.83
CA ALA A 13 -7.30 2.43 -34.70
C ALA A 13 -8.00 1.51 -33.69
N ALA A 14 -8.76 0.52 -34.16
CA ALA A 14 -9.41 -0.47 -33.30
C ALA A 14 -8.38 -1.33 -32.55
N ALA A 15 -7.30 -1.76 -33.22
CA ALA A 15 -6.23 -2.53 -32.60
C ALA A 15 -5.51 -1.72 -31.51
N PHE A 16 -5.17 -0.45 -31.78
CA PHE A 16 -4.58 0.45 -30.78
C PHE A 16 -5.52 0.70 -29.60
N ALA A 17 -6.81 0.93 -29.85
CA ALA A 17 -7.79 1.11 -28.78
C ALA A 17 -7.86 -0.11 -27.86
N ALA A 18 -7.93 -1.32 -28.43
CA ALA A 18 -7.93 -2.56 -27.65
C ALA A 18 -6.63 -2.73 -26.83
N PHE A 19 -5.47 -2.39 -27.42
CA PHE A 19 -4.19 -2.42 -26.74
C PHE A 19 -4.15 -1.46 -25.53
N PHE A 20 -4.50 -0.19 -25.72
CA PHE A 20 -4.49 0.81 -24.65
C PHE A 20 -5.51 0.52 -23.55
N VAL A 21 -6.70 0.00 -23.88
CA VAL A 21 -7.69 -0.44 -22.88
C VAL A 21 -7.12 -1.55 -22.00
N THR A 22 -6.46 -2.53 -22.62
CA THR A 22 -5.85 -3.64 -21.90
C THR A 22 -4.72 -3.15 -21.01
N LEU A 23 -3.85 -2.28 -21.52
CA LEU A 23 -2.76 -1.67 -20.78
C LEU A 23 -3.28 -0.88 -19.57
N ALA A 24 -4.26 0.00 -19.77
CA ALA A 24 -4.85 0.80 -18.70
C ALA A 24 -5.48 -0.06 -17.60
N LYS A 25 -6.09 -1.20 -17.97
CA LYS A 25 -6.65 -2.15 -17.01
C LYS A 25 -5.56 -2.77 -16.14
N ILE A 26 -4.47 -3.25 -16.75
CA ILE A 26 -3.32 -3.83 -16.03
C ILE A 26 -2.69 -2.80 -15.08
N PHE A 27 -2.46 -1.57 -15.54
CA PHE A 27 -1.93 -0.49 -14.70
C PHE A 27 -2.86 -0.14 -13.54
N ARG A 28 -4.18 -0.08 -13.74
CA ARG A 28 -5.14 0.13 -12.64
C ARG A 28 -5.10 -1.01 -11.62
N PHE A 29 -4.95 -2.26 -12.07
CA PHE A 29 -4.78 -3.39 -11.15
C PHE A 29 -3.49 -3.28 -10.35
N GLY A 30 -2.35 -3.00 -11.01
CA GLY A 30 -1.07 -2.77 -10.34
C GLY A 30 -1.14 -1.65 -9.29
N LYS A 31 -1.73 -0.50 -9.66
CA LYS A 31 -1.91 0.64 -8.74
C LYS A 31 -2.77 0.28 -7.52
N LYS A 32 -3.86 -0.47 -7.71
CA LYS A 32 -4.71 -0.92 -6.59
C LYS A 32 -3.95 -1.85 -5.64
N VAL A 33 -3.14 -2.76 -6.18
CA VAL A 33 -2.32 -3.66 -5.36
C VAL A 33 -1.28 -2.87 -4.56
N GLU A 34 -0.62 -1.89 -5.17
CA GLU A 34 0.34 -1.05 -4.46
C GLU A 34 -0.32 -0.19 -3.37
N GLN A 35 -1.49 0.39 -3.67
CA GLN A 35 -2.27 1.13 -2.68
C GLN A 35 -2.67 0.23 -1.50
N ARG A 36 -3.16 -0.99 -1.74
CA ARG A 36 -3.47 -1.94 -0.66
C ARG A 36 -2.26 -2.25 0.19
N LYS A 37 -1.10 -2.54 -0.41
CA LYS A 37 0.15 -2.79 0.33
C LYS A 37 0.56 -1.59 1.19
N ARG A 38 0.40 -0.37 0.70
CA ARG A 38 0.67 0.85 1.48
C ARG A 38 -0.30 0.98 2.65
N THR A 39 -1.60 0.81 2.41
CA THR A 39 -2.63 0.87 3.46
C THR A 39 -2.40 -0.21 4.53
N GLU A 40 -2.10 -1.45 4.13
CA GLU A 40 -1.79 -2.54 5.06
C GLU A 40 -0.55 -2.24 5.91
N LYS A 41 0.50 -1.68 5.32
CA LYS A 41 1.69 -1.24 6.08
C LYS A 41 1.33 -0.14 7.08
N THR A 42 0.60 0.89 6.64
CA THR A 42 0.17 1.98 7.52
C THR A 42 -0.71 1.47 8.66
N LEU A 43 -1.64 0.56 8.35
CA LEU A 43 -2.53 -0.04 9.33
C LEU A 43 -1.75 -0.90 10.34
N LYS A 44 -0.78 -1.70 9.88
CA LYS A 44 0.09 -2.48 10.77
C LYS A 44 0.88 -1.57 11.71
N ILE A 45 1.44 -0.47 11.20
CA ILE A 45 2.15 0.52 12.02
C ILE A 45 1.20 1.14 13.06
N ALA A 46 -0.02 1.51 12.67
CA ALA A 46 -1.00 2.07 13.58
C ALA A 46 -1.39 1.10 14.69
N ILE A 47 -1.59 -0.19 14.38
CA ILE A 47 -1.88 -1.23 15.38
C ILE A 47 -0.70 -1.37 16.34
N THR A 48 0.53 -1.53 15.84
CA THR A 48 1.71 -1.68 16.71
C THR A 48 1.88 -0.45 17.60
N ARG A 49 1.65 0.76 17.06
CA ARG A 49 1.70 1.98 17.86
C ARG A 49 0.64 1.97 18.96
N PHE A 50 -0.59 1.60 18.63
CA PHE A 50 -1.69 1.52 19.60
C PHE A 50 -1.40 0.49 20.70
N GLU A 51 -0.86 -0.67 20.35
CA GLU A 51 -0.50 -1.72 21.30
C GLU A 51 0.61 -1.27 22.26
N VAL A 52 1.64 -0.58 21.75
CA VAL A 52 2.69 0.03 22.58
C VAL A 52 2.13 1.13 23.49
N GLU A 53 1.26 1.99 22.97
CA GLU A 53 0.61 3.05 23.75
C GLU A 53 -0.28 2.46 24.85
N ASP A 54 -1.00 1.37 24.59
CA ASP A 54 -1.81 0.65 25.60
C ASP A 54 -0.94 0.01 26.67
N GLU A 55 0.17 -0.64 26.28
CA GLU A 55 1.11 -1.24 27.23
C GLU A 55 1.74 -0.18 28.15
N VAL A 56 2.18 0.94 27.58
CA VAL A 56 2.72 2.08 28.34
C VAL A 56 1.67 2.67 29.27
N ASN A 57 0.44 2.83 28.80
CA ASN A 57 -0.64 3.39 29.60
C ASN A 57 -1.11 2.46 30.74
N LYS A 58 -0.92 1.14 30.57
CA LYS A 58 -1.23 0.14 31.59
C LYS A 58 -0.14 0.02 32.66
N LYS A 59 1.12 0.34 32.34
CA LYS A 59 2.22 0.37 33.31
C LYS A 59 2.03 1.56 34.26
N SER A 60 2.12 1.30 35.57
CA SER A 60 2.14 2.37 36.56
C SER A 60 3.52 3.02 36.66
N ASP A 61 3.60 4.27 37.11
CA ASP A 61 4.89 4.97 37.32
C ASP A 61 5.85 4.18 38.24
N VAL A 62 5.29 3.46 39.22
CA VAL A 62 6.04 2.60 40.14
C VAL A 62 6.65 1.41 39.41
N ASP A 63 5.89 0.76 38.52
CA ASP A 63 6.39 -0.38 37.72
C ASP A 63 7.47 0.08 36.74
N ILE A 64 7.30 1.25 36.11
CA ILE A 64 8.29 1.83 35.19
C ILE A 64 9.60 2.12 35.94
N ARG A 65 9.52 2.73 37.14
CA ARG A 65 10.71 3.02 37.96
C ARG A 65 11.40 1.76 38.46
N SER A 66 10.64 0.71 38.78
CA SER A 66 11.17 -0.61 39.14
C SER A 66 11.96 -1.23 37.99
N ASP A 67 11.36 -1.35 36.80
CA ASP A 67 11.99 -1.92 35.61
C ASP A 67 13.27 -1.14 35.21
N LEU A 68 13.21 0.20 35.26
CA LEU A 68 14.35 1.05 34.91
C LEU A 68 15.51 0.88 35.90
N SER A 69 15.20 0.80 37.19
CA SER A 69 16.18 0.56 38.26
C SER A 69 16.86 -0.80 38.07
N GLU A 70 16.09 -1.85 37.78
CA GLU A 70 16.62 -3.19 37.53
C GLU A 70 17.52 -3.23 36.28
N TRP A 71 17.12 -2.55 35.21
CA TRP A 71 17.92 -2.48 33.98
C TRP A 71 19.27 -1.78 34.20
N VAL A 72 19.28 -0.65 34.91
CA VAL A 72 20.52 0.07 35.26
C VAL A 72 21.43 -0.80 36.13
N ARG A 73 20.86 -1.60 37.04
CA ARG A 73 21.62 -2.47 37.95
C ARG A 73 22.18 -3.73 37.28
N LYS A 74 21.56 -4.18 36.19
CA LYS A 74 22.00 -5.33 35.37
C LYS A 74 23.00 -4.96 34.26
N LYS A 75 23.30 -3.67 34.10
CA LYS A 75 24.30 -3.14 33.17
C LYS A 75 25.65 -2.98 33.85
#